data_AF-A0A969R7X3-F1
#
_entry.id   AF-A0A969R7X3-F1
#
_cell.length_a   1.000
_cell.length_b   1.000
_cell.length_c   1.000
_cell.angle_alpha   90.00
_cell.angle_beta   90.00
_cell.angle_gamma   90.00
#
_symmetry.space_group_name_H-M   'P 1'
#
loop_
_entity.id
_entity.type
_entity.pdbx_description
1 polymer ?
#
loop_
_entity_poly.entity_id
_entity_poly.type
_entity_poly.pdbx_seq_one_letter_code
_entity_poly.pdbx_strand_id
1 'polypeptide(L)'
;MLFSSVFFASIIGCSVNFWISRTLGRQIAERLVGKTDLEQLDRFIDRLSAHQSIFYIILLMPLSQDIVSYAVGLTRVNYWRFLVALIVSAIAVVAAYVYLGSSLLEYFIQR
;
A
#
# COMPACT_ATOMS: atom_id res chain seq x y z
N MET A 1 14.00 -16.97 -4.08
CA MET A 1 12.73 -17.60 -4.49
C MET A 1 11.52 -17.07 -3.71
N LEU A 2 11.57 -16.94 -2.38
CA LEU A 2 10.43 -16.47 -1.57
C LEU A 2 9.89 -15.07 -1.93
N PHE A 3 10.77 -14.09 -2.20
CA PHE A 3 10.35 -12.72 -2.51
C PHE A 3 9.48 -12.62 -3.77
N SER A 4 9.80 -13.38 -4.82
CA SER A 4 9.07 -13.31 -6.10
C SER A 4 7.61 -13.76 -5.94
N SER A 5 7.38 -14.86 -5.21
CA SER A 5 6.03 -15.41 -5.01
C SER A 5 5.12 -14.46 -4.23
N VAL A 6 5.65 -13.77 -3.21
CA VAL A 6 4.90 -12.81 -2.38
C VAL A 6 4.51 -11.57 -3.18
N PHE A 7 5.39 -11.11 -4.08
CA PHE A 7 5.09 -9.99 -4.97
C PHE A 7 3.92 -10.30 -5.89
N PHE A 8 3.93 -11.46 -6.56
CA PHE A 8 2.82 -11.85 -7.45
C PHE A 8 1.51 -12.05 -6.69
N ALA A 9 1.55 -12.69 -5.52
CA ALA A 9 0.37 -12.85 -4.68
C ALA A 9 -0.21 -11.50 -4.22
N SER A 10 0.65 -10.56 -3.80
CA SER A 10 0.23 -9.21 -3.40
C SER A 10 -0.37 -8.43 -4.56
N ILE A 11 0.24 -8.48 -5.75
CA ILE A 11 -0.29 -7.79 -6.93
C ILE A 11 -1.67 -8.32 -7.30
N ILE A 12 -1.86 -9.65 -7.26
CA ILE A 12 -3.16 -10.28 -7.54
C ILE A 12 -4.17 -9.90 -6.46
N GLY A 13 -3.82 -10.00 -5.18
CA GLY A 13 -4.68 -9.62 -4.06
C GLY A 13 -5.13 -8.17 -4.13
N CYS A 14 -4.19 -7.23 -4.29
CA CYS A 14 -4.49 -5.81 -4.45
C CYS A 14 -5.31 -5.50 -5.70
N SER A 15 -5.03 -6.16 -6.82
CA SER A 15 -5.79 -5.95 -8.06
C SER A 15 -7.23 -6.42 -7.92
N VAL A 16 -7.44 -7.58 -7.30
CA VAL A 16 -8.78 -8.12 -6.99
C VAL A 16 -9.50 -7.16 -6.03
N ASN A 17 -8.82 -6.71 -4.98
CA ASN A 17 -9.39 -5.82 -3.98
C ASN A 17 -9.77 -4.44 -4.58
N PHE A 18 -8.91 -3.89 -5.45
CA PHE A 18 -9.16 -2.65 -6.18
C PHE A 18 -10.35 -2.78 -7.14
N TRP A 19 -10.48 -3.92 -7.83
CA TRP A 19 -11.59 -4.15 -8.75
C TRP A 19 -12.92 -4.36 -8.02
N ILE A 20 -12.89 -5.11 -6.92
CA ILE A 20 -14.03 -5.32 -6.02
C ILE A 20 -14.49 -3.98 -5.45
N SER A 21 -13.58 -3.17 -4.91
CA SER A 21 -13.94 -1.88 -4.30
C SER A 21 -14.49 -0.88 -5.32
N ARG A 22 -13.95 -0.89 -6.55
CA ARG A 22 -14.43 -0.04 -7.66
C ARG A 22 -15.81 -0.45 -8.17
N THR A 23 -16.13 -1.75 -8.17
CA THR A 23 -17.40 -2.27 -8.71
C THR A 23 -18.52 -2.29 -7.67
N LEU A 24 -18.19 -2.58 -6.40
CA LEU A 24 -19.18 -2.77 -5.32
C LEU A 24 -19.35 -1.54 -4.40
N GLY A 25 -18.44 -0.56 -4.47
CA GLY A 25 -18.55 0.71 -3.76
C GLY A 25 -18.27 0.65 -2.25
N ARG A 26 -18.52 1.77 -1.56
CA ARG A 26 -18.08 2.05 -0.17
C ARG A 26 -18.70 1.15 0.89
N GLN A 27 -19.92 0.65 0.69
CA GLN A 27 -20.59 -0.19 1.69
C GLN A 27 -19.92 -1.55 1.90
N ILE A 28 -19.43 -2.18 0.82
CA ILE A 28 -18.73 -3.47 0.94
C ILE A 28 -17.30 -3.25 1.44
N ALA A 29 -16.66 -2.14 1.06
CA ALA A 29 -15.37 -1.73 1.59
C ALA A 29 -15.35 -1.63 3.11
N GLU A 30 -16.33 -0.91 3.67
CA GLU A 30 -16.50 -0.75 5.12
C GLU A 30 -16.70 -2.08 5.85
N ARG A 31 -17.27 -3.09 5.18
CA ARG A 31 -17.45 -4.44 5.75
C ARG A 31 -16.20 -5.30 5.71
N LEU A 32 -15.34 -5.17 4.69
CA LEU A 32 -14.12 -6.00 4.58
C LEU A 32 -12.98 -5.47 5.44
N VAL A 33 -12.79 -4.15 5.44
CA VAL A 33 -11.66 -3.50 6.13
C VAL A 33 -12.05 -3.03 7.53
N GLY A 34 -13.34 -2.81 7.77
CA GLY A 34 -13.84 -2.22 9.00
C GLY A 34 -14.01 -0.71 8.87
N LYS A 35 -15.10 -0.19 9.44
CA LYS A 35 -15.42 1.25 9.40
C LYS A 35 -14.34 2.12 10.02
N THR A 36 -13.78 1.70 11.15
CA THR A 36 -12.81 2.49 11.91
C THR A 36 -11.51 2.73 11.15
N ASP A 37 -10.98 1.70 10.50
CA ASP A 37 -9.76 1.78 9.68
C ASP A 37 -9.99 2.61 8.42
N LEU A 38 -11.13 2.42 7.77
CA LEU A 38 -11.53 3.24 6.63
C LEU A 38 -11.73 4.70 7.01
N GLU A 39 -12.37 5.01 8.13
CA GLU A 39 -12.54 6.39 8.62
C GLU A 39 -11.21 7.04 9.02
N GLN A 40 -10.30 6.29 9.64
CA GLN A 40 -8.96 6.80 9.91
C GLN A 40 -8.27 7.17 8.59
N LEU A 41 -8.31 6.27 7.62
CA LEU A 41 -7.71 6.51 6.33
C LEU A 41 -8.41 7.65 5.57
N ASP A 42 -9.74 7.74 5.59
CA ASP A 42 -10.53 8.82 4.97
C ASP A 42 -10.15 10.15 5.62
N ARG A 43 -10.01 10.23 6.96
CA ARG A 43 -9.52 11.43 7.65
C ARG A 43 -8.08 11.78 7.29
N PHE A 44 -7.22 10.78 7.10
CA PHE A 44 -5.87 11.00 6.61
C PHE A 44 -5.90 11.55 5.18
N ILE A 45 -6.69 10.95 4.28
CA ILE A 45 -6.83 11.38 2.88
C ILE A 45 -7.50 12.75 2.75
N ASP A 46 -8.52 13.05 3.57
CA ASP A 46 -9.27 14.32 3.52
C ASP A 46 -8.42 15.50 4.01
N ARG A 47 -7.47 15.25 4.92
CA ARG A 47 -6.42 16.22 5.27
C ARG A 47 -5.40 16.44 4.14
N LEU A 48 -5.45 15.65 3.08
CA LEU A 48 -4.45 15.60 2.02
C LEU A 48 -5.09 16.01 0.69
N SER A 49 -4.87 17.27 0.32
CA SER A 49 -5.39 17.84 -0.93
C SER A 49 -5.21 16.90 -2.14
N ALA A 50 -6.25 16.84 -2.98
CA ALA A 50 -6.44 15.91 -4.11
C ALA A 50 -5.27 15.79 -5.12
N HIS A 51 -4.28 16.67 -5.06
CA HIS A 51 -3.10 16.62 -5.93
C HIS A 51 -1.99 15.66 -5.46
N GLN A 52 -1.95 15.25 -4.19
CA GLN A 52 -0.83 14.48 -3.64
C GLN A 52 -1.12 12.99 -3.38
N SER A 53 -2.30 12.47 -3.72
CA SER A 53 -2.70 11.08 -3.38
C SER A 53 -1.67 10.00 -3.71
N ILE A 54 -0.93 10.12 -4.82
CA ILE A 54 0.05 9.11 -5.25
C ILE A 54 1.22 8.98 -4.25
N PHE A 55 1.71 10.12 -3.74
CA PHE A 55 2.85 10.13 -2.81
C PHE A 55 2.47 9.51 -1.46
N TYR A 56 1.23 9.72 -1.02
CA TYR A 56 0.72 9.13 0.22
C TYR A 56 0.42 7.65 0.08
N ILE A 57 -0.09 7.19 -1.06
CA ILE A 57 -0.22 5.76 -1.34
C ILE A 57 1.15 5.10 -1.21
N ILE A 58 2.21 5.70 -1.78
CA ILE A 58 3.58 5.18 -1.67
C ILE A 58 4.04 5.08 -0.21
N LEU A 59 3.67 6.05 0.62
CA LEU A 59 4.07 6.11 2.04
C LEU A 59 3.26 5.16 2.93
N LEU A 60 1.97 4.97 2.66
CA LEU A 60 1.03 4.18 3.48
C LEU A 60 0.98 2.71 3.09
N MET A 61 1.24 2.37 1.82
CA MET A 61 1.22 0.97 1.32
C MET A 61 2.08 0.00 2.15
N PRO A 62 3.30 0.36 2.60
CA PRO A 62 4.14 -0.53 3.40
C PRO A 62 3.51 -0.93 4.73
N LEU A 63 2.70 -0.04 5.33
CA LEU A 63 2.11 -0.25 6.65
C LEU A 63 0.81 -1.04 6.56
N SER A 64 0.02 -0.83 5.51
CA SER A 64 -1.28 -1.48 5.38
C SER A 64 -1.72 -1.61 3.91
N GLN A 65 -1.08 -2.52 3.20
CA GLN A 65 -1.26 -2.72 1.76
C GLN A 65 -2.72 -3.05 1.38
N ASP A 66 -3.42 -3.84 2.20
CA ASP A 66 -4.80 -4.26 1.94
C ASP A 66 -5.81 -3.11 2.09
N ILE A 67 -5.66 -2.31 3.14
CA ILE A 67 -6.52 -1.16 3.48
C ILE A 67 -6.34 -0.06 2.44
N VAL A 68 -5.08 0.27 2.11
CA VAL A 68 -4.74 1.30 1.13
C VAL A 68 -5.24 0.90 -0.27
N SER A 69 -5.04 -0.35 -0.68
CA SER A 69 -5.55 -0.83 -1.97
C SER A 69 -7.07 -0.75 -2.08
N TYR A 70 -7.79 -0.94 -0.97
CA TYR A 70 -9.25 -0.81 -0.93
C TYR A 70 -9.69 0.65 -1.13
N ALA A 71 -9.08 1.56 -0.37
CA ALA A 71 -9.42 2.98 -0.40
C ALA A 71 -9.05 3.66 -1.73
N VAL A 72 -7.94 3.25 -2.34
CA VAL A 72 -7.53 3.74 -3.66
C VAL A 72 -8.51 3.30 -4.75
N GLY A 73 -9.12 2.12 -4.64
CA GLY A 73 -10.17 1.69 -5.57
C GLY A 73 -11.54 2.34 -5.32
N LEU A 74 -11.77 2.87 -4.11
CA LEU A 74 -12.92 3.72 -3.79
C LEU A 74 -12.80 5.14 -4.35
N THR A 75 -11.58 5.59 -4.64
CA THR A 75 -11.30 6.90 -5.24
C THR A 75 -11.24 6.81 -6.76
N ARG A 76 -11.31 7.96 -7.45
CA ARG A 76 -11.22 8.04 -8.93
C ARG A 76 -9.80 7.82 -9.49
N VAL A 77 -8.89 7.20 -8.72
CA VAL A 77 -7.51 6.97 -9.14
C VAL A 77 -7.48 5.87 -10.21
N ASN A 78 -6.64 6.04 -11.23
CA ASN A 78 -6.44 5.04 -12.27
C ASN A 78 -5.59 3.88 -11.74
N TYR A 79 -5.92 2.64 -12.12
CA TYR A 79 -5.18 1.43 -11.73
C TYR A 79 -3.68 1.54 -12.03
N TRP A 80 -3.30 2.12 -13.17
CA TRP A 80 -1.89 2.35 -13.51
C TRP A 80 -1.14 3.21 -12.50
N ARG A 81 -1.79 4.23 -11.93
CA ARG A 81 -1.17 5.08 -10.89
C ARG A 81 -0.99 4.31 -9.59
N PHE A 82 -1.96 3.46 -9.24
CA PHE A 82 -1.85 2.55 -8.11
C PHE A 82 -0.70 1.56 -8.29
N LEU A 83 -0.59 0.93 -9.47
CA LEU A 83 0.45 -0.06 -9.75
C LEU A 83 1.86 0.56 -9.70
N VAL A 84 2.04 1.77 -10.25
CA VAL A 84 3.30 2.50 -10.12
C VAL A 84 3.60 2.83 -8.66
N ALA A 85 2.61 3.29 -7.89
CA ALA A 85 2.78 3.59 -6.47
C ALA A 85 3.16 2.34 -5.66
N LEU A 86 2.54 1.19 -5.94
CA LEU A 86 2.85 -0.09 -5.33
C LEU A 86 4.31 -0.47 -5.59
N ILE A 87 4.75 -0.43 -6.85
CA ILE A 87 6.13 -0.79 -7.22
C ILE A 87 7.13 0.16 -6.54
N VAL A 88 6.87 1.47 -6.55
CA VAL A 88 7.75 2.46 -5.92
C VAL A 88 7.82 2.25 -4.40
N SER A 89 6.69 2.00 -3.74
CA SER A 89 6.66 1.70 -2.30
C SER A 89 7.46 0.44 -1.96
N ALA A 90 7.32 -0.61 -2.77
CA ALA A 90 8.04 -1.85 -2.56
C ALA A 90 9.56 -1.68 -2.72
N ILE A 91 10.01 -0.92 -3.72
CA ILE A 91 11.43 -0.58 -3.89
C ILE A 91 11.95 0.20 -2.68
N ALA A 92 11.19 1.20 -2.22
CA ALA A 92 11.59 2.03 -1.07
C ALA A 92 11.74 1.19 0.21
N VAL A 93 10.81 0.27 0.46
CA VAL A 93 10.87 -0.66 1.60
C VAL A 93 12.08 -1.58 1.50
N VAL A 94 12.31 -2.17 0.33
CA VAL A 94 13.47 -3.07 0.11
C VAL A 94 14.78 -2.31 0.31
N ALA A 95 14.91 -1.09 -0.22
CA ALA A 95 16.09 -0.26 -0.04
C ALA A 95 16.33 0.07 1.44
N ALA A 96 15.28 0.48 2.16
CA ALA A 96 15.38 0.75 3.60
C ALA A 96 15.77 -0.50 4.40
N TYR A 97 15.21 -1.66 4.05
CA TYR A 97 15.51 -2.93 4.71
C TYR A 97 16.95 -3.37 4.48
N VAL A 98 17.46 -3.23 3.25
CA VAL A 98 18.87 -3.52 2.92
C VAL A 98 19.79 -2.60 3.71
N TYR A 99 19.49 -1.30 3.77
CA TYR A 99 20.33 -0.33 4.50
C TYR A 99 20.40 -0.63 6.01
N LEU A 100 19.25 -0.87 6.64
CA LEU A 100 19.19 -1.26 8.05
C LEU A 100 19.90 -2.59 8.30
N GLY A 101 19.74 -3.56 7.41
CA GLY A 101 20.40 -4.85 7.48
C GLY A 101 21.92 -4.75 7.39
N SER A 102 22.45 -3.95 6.45
CA SER A 102 23.91 -3.74 6.31
C SER A 102 24.51 -3.07 7.54
N SER A 103 23.88 -2.03 8.09
CA SER A 103 24.39 -1.34 9.28
C SER A 103 24.37 -2.21 10.53
N LEU A 104 23.37 -3.09 10.68
CA LEU A 104 23.31 -4.05 11.78
C LEU A 104 24.34 -5.17 11.64
N LEU A 105 24.62 -5.63 10.41
CA LEU A 105 25.64 -6.64 10.12
C LEU A 105 27.05 -6.12 10.38
N GLU A 106 27.36 -4.89 9.96
CA GLU A 106 28.64 -4.25 10.25
C GLU A 106 28.87 -4.09 11.76
N TYR A 107 27.83 -3.75 12.52
CA TYR A 107 27.91 -3.64 13.97
C TYR A 107 28.20 -4.98 14.68
N PHE A 108 27.71 -6.10 14.14
CA PHE A 108 27.95 -7.43 14.69
C PHE A 108 29.29 -8.04 14.28
N ILE A 109 29.81 -7.72 13.09
CA ILE A 109 31.11 -8.23 12.59
C ILE A 109 32.30 -7.53 13.27
N GLN A 110 32.10 -6.31 13.79
CA GLN A 110 33.15 -5.52 14.43
C GLN A 110 33.33 -5.83 15.93
N ARG A 111 32.53 -6.74 16.51
CA ARG A 111 32.62 -7.21 17.90
C ARG A 111 33.10 -8.65 17.96
#